data_AF-A0A2V5Q5L1-F1
#
_entry.id   AF-A0A2V5Q5L1-F1
#
_cell.length_a   1.000
_cell.length_b   1.000
_cell.length_c   1.000
_cell.angle_alpha   90.00
_cell.angle_beta   90.00
_cell.angle_gamma   90.00
#
_symmetry.space_group_name_H-M   'P 1'
#
loop_
_entity.id
_entity.type
_entity.pdbx_description
1 polymer ?
#
loop_
_entity_poly.entity_id
_entity_poly.type
_entity_poly.pdbx_seq_one_letter_code
_entity_poly.pdbx_strand_id
1 'polypeptide(L)'
;MARQYTQCYDHTPGDKPFSRADLLAFVAGNAWPGATVAILAFLGGAPVISIIAIFIQSAVTVTAVANAWLYHRLVCMPSDALPCAIGTVIANPTVGDLGEFDNDQYFSIRLMPHPPLAESASDQDKRDFTDSVTTDGFQGHELLGPKAWDLPYADPVASEERYYLHCEAEGNFWQAMKDYAVVAGLAVAGGAAAGAAAGAAAGCAIGGFFGPIGCAIGAFVGGLLGAAGGGAAAGYLVATIAFNSDPGNVDDANVGDRSLGPIKEGDRVLVHGHHVYDGFHEGWHELHPLLAVMKIPDYLEQNPAVIPYDSSLTPADILKGLSSPAFFASAKALRQKWCERFQLPQDPGVHILQQQPQNRWTVHPAVDGCQPEDPAPPPLH
;
A
#
# COMPACT_ATOMS: atom_id res chain seq x y z
N MET A 1 9.43 -9.49 7.84
CA MET A 1 8.45 -9.75 6.76
C MET A 1 7.63 -8.50 6.63
N ALA A 2 7.46 -7.99 5.41
CA ALA A 2 6.61 -6.83 5.15
C ALA A 2 5.17 -7.12 5.58
N ARG A 3 4.43 -6.07 5.94
CA ARG A 3 3.03 -6.17 6.36
C ARG A 3 2.15 -6.42 5.14
N GLN A 4 1.13 -7.27 5.33
CA GLN A 4 0.10 -7.54 4.34
C GLN A 4 -1.22 -7.84 5.07
N TYR A 5 -2.14 -6.91 4.95
CA TYR A 5 -3.51 -6.96 5.44
C TYR A 5 -4.50 -7.04 4.27
N THR A 6 -4.21 -6.34 3.17
CA THR A 6 -5.07 -6.39 1.98
C THR A 6 -4.78 -7.61 1.11
N GLN A 7 -5.80 -8.02 0.38
CA GLN A 7 -5.73 -9.08 -0.61
C GLN A 7 -6.41 -8.58 -1.87
N CYS A 8 -5.73 -8.72 -3.00
CA CYS A 8 -6.37 -8.51 -4.28
C CYS A 8 -7.35 -9.65 -4.59
N TYR A 9 -8.38 -9.36 -5.37
CA TYR A 9 -9.33 -10.35 -5.85
C TYR A 9 -9.27 -10.50 -7.38
N ASP A 10 -9.59 -11.71 -7.85
CA ASP A 10 -9.73 -11.98 -9.27
C ASP A 10 -11.02 -11.33 -9.80
N HIS A 11 -10.86 -10.33 -10.65
CA HIS A 11 -11.99 -9.60 -11.22
C HIS A 11 -12.75 -10.46 -12.26
N THR A 12 -14.07 -10.57 -12.13
CA THR A 12 -14.93 -11.20 -13.13
C THR A 12 -15.74 -10.18 -13.95
N PRO A 13 -16.13 -10.49 -15.20
CA PRO A 13 -16.89 -9.54 -16.03
C PRO A 13 -18.18 -9.05 -15.34
N GLY A 14 -18.27 -7.76 -15.07
CA GLY A 14 -19.41 -7.12 -14.40
C GLY A 14 -19.17 -6.76 -12.94
N ASP A 15 -18.09 -7.26 -12.33
CA ASP A 15 -17.61 -6.78 -11.04
C ASP A 15 -17.02 -5.37 -11.19
N LYS A 16 -16.99 -4.64 -10.09
CA LYS A 16 -16.30 -3.36 -9.98
C LYS A 16 -15.56 -3.34 -8.65
N PRO A 17 -14.31 -2.86 -8.61
CA PRO A 17 -13.61 -2.72 -7.35
C PRO A 17 -14.34 -1.74 -6.45
N PHE A 18 -14.21 -1.97 -5.15
CA PHE A 18 -14.71 -1.06 -4.15
C PHE A 18 -14.08 0.31 -4.36
N SER A 19 -14.92 1.31 -4.66
CA SER A 19 -14.50 2.67 -4.96
C SER A 19 -14.99 3.68 -3.94
N ARG A 20 -14.55 4.93 -4.06
CA ARG A 20 -15.04 6.05 -3.24
C ARG A 20 -16.56 6.23 -3.33
N ALA A 21 -17.16 5.93 -4.49
CA ALA A 21 -18.61 5.99 -4.67
C ALA A 21 -19.33 4.85 -3.93
N ASP A 22 -18.77 3.64 -3.98
CA ASP A 22 -19.32 2.47 -3.28
C ASP A 22 -19.23 2.63 -1.78
N LEU A 23 -18.16 3.23 -1.28
CA LEU A 23 -18.01 3.56 0.15
C LEU A 23 -19.15 4.43 0.67
N LEU A 24 -19.51 5.50 -0.07
CA LEU A 24 -20.65 6.35 0.30
C LEU A 24 -21.97 5.57 0.28
N ALA A 25 -22.17 4.71 -0.73
CA ALA A 25 -23.34 3.87 -0.83
C ALA A 25 -23.41 2.83 0.30
N PHE A 26 -22.29 2.22 0.68
CA PHE A 26 -22.18 1.25 1.77
C PHE A 26 -22.53 1.88 3.11
N VAL A 27 -22.00 3.08 3.39
CA VAL A 27 -22.32 3.81 4.63
C VAL A 27 -23.80 4.17 4.68
N ALA A 28 -24.37 4.68 3.58
CA ALA A 28 -25.79 5.05 3.53
C ALA A 28 -26.72 3.83 3.64
N GLY A 29 -26.42 2.74 2.93
CA GLY A 29 -27.23 1.52 2.91
C GLY A 29 -27.17 0.75 4.23
N ASN A 30 -25.99 0.60 4.81
CA ASN A 30 -25.83 -0.15 6.07
C ASN A 30 -26.27 0.66 7.29
N ALA A 31 -26.24 2.00 7.29
CA ALA A 31 -26.70 2.77 8.44
C ALA A 31 -28.24 2.73 8.63
N TRP A 32 -29.01 2.48 7.57
CA TRP A 32 -30.46 2.65 7.56
C TRP A 32 -31.26 1.68 8.46
N PRO A 33 -30.96 0.37 8.50
CA PRO A 33 -31.69 -0.56 9.37
C PRO A 33 -31.54 -0.22 10.86
N GLY A 34 -30.31 0.06 11.31
CA GLY A 34 -30.04 0.48 12.69
C GLY A 34 -30.71 1.80 13.05
N ALA A 35 -30.71 2.79 12.15
CA ALA A 35 -31.44 4.05 12.35
C ALA A 35 -32.95 3.81 12.50
N THR A 36 -33.53 2.91 11.71
CA THR A 36 -34.95 2.55 11.80
C THR A 36 -35.28 1.90 13.14
N VAL A 37 -34.50 0.90 13.58
CA VAL A 37 -34.68 0.28 14.90
C VAL A 37 -34.51 1.30 16.02
N ALA A 38 -33.54 2.21 15.88
CA ALA A 38 -33.27 3.23 16.88
C ALA A 38 -34.42 4.22 17.04
N ILE A 39 -34.97 4.70 15.93
CA ILE A 39 -36.12 5.61 15.92
C ILE A 39 -37.35 4.92 16.52
N LEU A 40 -37.65 3.69 16.10
CA LEU A 40 -38.80 2.94 16.61
C LEU A 40 -38.68 2.65 18.11
N ALA A 41 -37.50 2.23 18.58
CA ALA A 41 -37.24 2.00 19.99
C ALA A 41 -37.33 3.29 20.82
N PHE A 42 -36.90 4.43 20.26
CA PHE A 42 -36.94 5.71 20.96
C PHE A 42 -38.39 6.20 21.10
N LEU A 43 -39.15 6.18 20.00
CA LEU A 43 -40.58 6.53 19.99
C LEU A 43 -41.42 5.59 20.86
N GLY A 44 -41.00 4.32 20.98
CA GLY A 44 -41.60 3.32 21.87
C GLY A 44 -41.19 3.42 23.34
N GLY A 45 -40.37 4.42 23.73
CA GLY A 45 -39.96 4.61 25.13
C GLY A 45 -38.85 3.67 25.61
N ALA A 46 -38.09 3.07 24.70
CA ALA A 46 -36.97 2.16 24.98
C ALA A 46 -35.62 2.75 24.50
N PRO A 47 -35.16 3.88 25.06
CA PRO A 47 -33.98 4.60 24.57
C PRO A 47 -32.69 3.78 24.66
N VAL A 48 -32.59 2.82 25.60
CA VAL A 48 -31.44 1.92 25.72
C VAL A 48 -31.35 1.00 24.49
N ILE A 49 -32.48 0.49 23.99
CA ILE A 49 -32.53 -0.34 22.79
C ILE A 49 -32.11 0.48 21.57
N SER A 50 -32.50 1.76 21.51
CA SER A 50 -32.09 2.65 20.43
C SER A 50 -30.58 2.81 20.34
N ILE A 51 -29.92 2.97 21.49
CA ILE A 51 -28.47 3.13 21.55
C ILE A 51 -27.76 1.84 21.15
N ILE A 52 -28.22 0.70 21.67
CA ILE A 52 -27.66 -0.61 21.31
C ILE A 52 -27.79 -0.84 19.81
N ALA A 53 -28.94 -0.50 19.22
CA ALA A 53 -29.19 -0.64 17.79
C ALA A 53 -28.26 0.22 16.92
N ILE A 54 -28.05 1.49 17.28
CA ILE A 54 -27.10 2.38 16.60
C ILE A 54 -25.70 1.78 16.65
N PHE A 55 -25.27 1.33 17.82
CA PHE A 55 -23.91 0.85 18.02
C PHE A 55 -23.61 -0.47 17.30
N ILE A 56 -24.53 -1.44 17.38
CA ILE A 56 -24.44 -2.69 16.59
C ILE A 56 -24.37 -2.35 15.11
N GLN A 57 -25.21 -1.42 14.63
CA GLN A 57 -25.21 -1.04 13.23
C GLN A 57 -23.91 -0.35 12.79
N SER A 58 -23.34 0.51 13.63
CA SER A 58 -22.02 1.11 13.38
C SER A 58 -20.94 0.04 13.28
N ALA A 59 -20.92 -0.95 14.17
CA ALA A 59 -19.97 -2.08 14.11
C ALA A 59 -20.13 -2.92 12.84
N VAL A 60 -21.38 -3.23 12.44
CA VAL A 60 -21.67 -3.92 11.18
C VAL A 60 -21.19 -3.10 9.98
N THR A 61 -21.44 -1.79 9.98
CA THR A 61 -21.03 -0.89 8.91
C THR A 61 -19.51 -0.83 8.78
N VAL A 62 -18.80 -0.64 9.91
CA VAL A 62 -17.33 -0.64 9.94
C VAL A 62 -16.78 -1.98 9.46
N THR A 63 -17.35 -3.11 9.89
CA THR A 63 -16.92 -4.44 9.44
C THR A 63 -17.11 -4.63 7.93
N ALA A 64 -18.24 -4.17 7.40
CA ALA A 64 -18.54 -4.25 5.97
C ALA A 64 -17.57 -3.40 5.16
N VAL A 65 -17.30 -2.15 5.58
CA VAL A 65 -16.33 -1.27 4.93
C VAL A 65 -14.92 -1.85 5.03
N ALA A 66 -14.51 -2.35 6.20
CA ALA A 66 -13.19 -2.96 6.38
C ALA A 66 -13.02 -4.20 5.49
N ASN A 67 -14.04 -5.04 5.35
CA ASN A 67 -13.97 -6.17 4.42
C ASN A 67 -13.90 -5.71 2.96
N ALA A 68 -14.64 -4.66 2.59
CA ALA A 68 -14.58 -4.11 1.24
C ALA A 68 -13.19 -3.51 0.94
N TRP A 69 -12.62 -2.78 1.89
CA TRP A 69 -11.27 -2.22 1.79
C TRP A 69 -10.21 -3.31 1.69
N LEU A 70 -10.22 -4.27 2.63
CA LEU A 70 -9.18 -5.29 2.73
C LEU A 70 -9.23 -6.33 1.61
N TYR A 71 -10.40 -6.61 1.01
CA TYR A 71 -10.54 -7.76 0.09
C TYR A 71 -11.20 -7.45 -1.26
N HIS A 72 -11.76 -6.25 -1.45
CA HIS A 72 -12.49 -5.90 -2.68
C HIS A 72 -12.08 -4.56 -3.30
N ARG A 73 -11.13 -3.84 -2.70
CA ARG A 73 -10.55 -2.61 -3.25
C ARG A 73 -9.57 -2.92 -4.40
N LEU A 74 -8.71 -3.91 -4.18
CA LEU A 74 -7.59 -4.21 -5.07
C LEU A 74 -7.96 -5.33 -6.05
N VAL A 75 -7.81 -5.08 -7.35
CA VAL A 75 -7.98 -6.07 -8.40
C VAL A 75 -6.63 -6.70 -8.74
N CYS A 76 -6.54 -8.02 -8.72
CA CYS A 76 -5.31 -8.70 -9.12
C CYS A 76 -5.06 -8.49 -10.61
N MET A 77 -3.87 -8.00 -10.95
CA MET A 77 -3.46 -7.96 -12.36
C MET A 77 -3.00 -9.34 -12.80
N PRO A 78 -3.35 -9.79 -14.02
CA PRO A 78 -2.96 -11.10 -14.51
C PRO A 78 -1.44 -11.13 -14.70
N SER A 79 -0.75 -11.69 -13.71
CA SER A 79 0.64 -12.14 -13.77
C SER A 79 0.79 -13.39 -12.91
N ASP A 80 1.35 -14.45 -13.47
CA ASP A 80 1.55 -15.74 -12.78
C ASP A 80 2.59 -15.67 -11.64
N ALA A 81 3.29 -14.53 -11.48
CA ALA A 81 4.27 -14.27 -10.43
C ALA A 81 4.24 -12.78 -10.00
N LEU A 82 4.56 -12.52 -8.74
CA LEU A 82 4.73 -11.15 -8.21
C LEU A 82 5.83 -10.43 -9.01
N PRO A 83 5.56 -9.25 -9.62
CA PRO A 83 6.55 -8.56 -10.43
C PRO A 83 7.77 -8.15 -9.61
N CYS A 84 8.91 -8.15 -10.29
CA CYS A 84 10.12 -7.48 -9.86
C CYS A 84 10.34 -6.29 -10.79
N ALA A 85 10.32 -5.09 -10.22
CA ALA A 85 10.52 -3.84 -10.96
C ALA A 85 11.76 -3.13 -10.44
N ILE A 86 12.46 -2.45 -11.34
CA ILE A 86 13.64 -1.64 -11.02
C ILE A 86 13.40 -0.21 -11.49
N GLY A 87 13.71 0.75 -10.63
CA GLY A 87 13.55 2.16 -10.94
C GLY A 87 14.30 3.10 -10.00
N THR A 88 14.04 4.39 -10.16
CA THR A 88 14.56 5.47 -9.31
C THR A 88 13.41 6.09 -8.54
N VAL A 89 13.54 6.22 -7.23
CA VAL A 89 12.57 6.89 -6.36
C VAL A 89 12.47 8.36 -6.74
N ILE A 90 11.25 8.85 -7.01
CA ILE A 90 11.05 10.21 -7.54
C ILE A 90 10.76 11.26 -6.47
N ALA A 91 10.34 10.83 -5.27
CA ALA A 91 10.00 11.67 -4.15
C ALA A 91 10.22 10.90 -2.84
N ASN A 92 10.46 11.60 -1.74
CA ASN A 92 10.58 10.94 -0.44
C ASN A 92 9.27 10.25 -0.04
N PRO A 93 9.34 9.08 0.62
CA PRO A 93 8.14 8.38 1.07
C PRO A 93 7.24 9.26 1.94
N THR A 94 5.93 9.17 1.68
CA THR A 94 4.89 10.00 2.30
C THR A 94 3.69 9.12 2.67
N VAL A 95 2.88 9.55 3.65
CA VAL A 95 1.68 8.84 4.09
C VAL A 95 0.49 9.33 3.26
N GLY A 96 -0.45 8.43 2.95
CA GLY A 96 -1.66 8.68 2.16
C GLY A 96 -2.40 10.01 2.44
N ASP A 97 -2.93 10.62 1.39
CA ASP A 97 -3.63 11.92 1.42
C ASP A 97 -4.99 11.87 2.15
N LEU A 98 -5.54 10.67 2.39
CA LEU A 98 -6.77 10.47 3.17
C LEU A 98 -6.52 10.45 4.69
N GLY A 99 -5.29 10.72 5.13
CA GLY A 99 -4.90 10.73 6.54
C GLY A 99 -4.94 9.34 7.16
N GLU A 100 -5.43 9.21 8.39
CA GLU A 100 -5.46 7.92 9.10
C GLU A 100 -6.34 6.85 8.43
N PHE A 101 -7.22 7.22 7.50
CA PHE A 101 -8.14 6.32 6.81
C PHE A 101 -7.44 5.45 5.75
N ASP A 102 -6.38 6.00 5.17
CA ASP A 102 -5.46 5.35 4.25
C ASP A 102 -4.05 5.60 4.78
N ASN A 103 -3.71 4.87 5.84
CA ASN A 103 -2.47 5.09 6.57
C ASN A 103 -1.28 4.34 5.94
N ASP A 104 -1.41 3.98 4.67
CA ASP A 104 -0.37 3.38 3.86
C ASP A 104 0.72 4.45 3.61
N GLN A 105 1.98 4.02 3.60
CA GLN A 105 3.10 4.90 3.22
C GLN A 105 3.55 4.49 1.82
N TYR A 106 3.62 5.48 0.94
CA TYR A 106 3.89 5.24 -0.46
C TYR A 106 5.08 6.03 -0.96
N PHE A 107 5.60 5.56 -2.09
CA PHE A 107 6.48 6.31 -2.98
C PHE A 107 6.26 5.83 -4.41
N SER A 108 6.72 6.61 -5.37
CA SER A 108 6.67 6.24 -6.77
C SER A 108 8.10 6.05 -7.31
N ILE A 109 8.23 5.13 -8.27
CA ILE A 109 9.49 4.94 -8.99
C ILE A 109 9.34 5.29 -10.47
N ARG A 110 10.33 5.99 -11.00
CA ARG A 110 10.60 6.06 -12.43
C ARG A 110 11.22 4.75 -12.87
N LEU A 111 10.51 3.99 -13.69
CA LEU A 111 10.99 2.69 -14.15
C LEU A 111 12.28 2.82 -14.98
N MET A 112 13.24 1.96 -14.68
CA MET A 112 14.42 1.77 -15.50
C MET A 112 13.98 1.30 -16.90
N PRO A 113 14.57 1.80 -18.00
CA PRO A 113 15.72 2.71 -18.06
C PRO A 113 15.33 4.17 -18.39
N HIS A 114 14.08 4.57 -18.16
CA HIS A 114 13.54 5.83 -18.66
C HIS A 114 14.24 7.06 -18.03
N PRO A 115 14.52 8.12 -18.82
CA PRO A 115 15.16 9.33 -18.33
C PRO A 115 14.19 10.15 -17.46
N PRO A 116 14.69 11.04 -16.58
CA PRO A 116 13.83 11.97 -15.85
C PRO A 116 13.04 12.87 -16.82
N LEU A 117 11.77 13.10 -16.51
CA LEU A 117 10.98 14.13 -17.17
C LEU A 117 11.47 15.51 -16.72
N ALA A 118 11.58 16.46 -17.63
CA ALA A 118 11.96 17.82 -17.27
C ALA A 118 10.87 18.48 -16.40
N GLU A 119 11.27 19.22 -15.36
CA GLU A 119 10.32 19.97 -14.51
C GLU A 119 9.44 20.95 -15.31
N SER A 120 9.95 21.45 -16.44
CA SER A 120 9.24 22.36 -17.35
C SER A 120 8.46 21.64 -18.46
N ALA A 121 8.26 20.32 -18.37
CA ALA A 121 7.56 19.55 -19.40
C ALA A 121 6.10 20.03 -19.56
N SER A 122 5.69 20.24 -20.81
CA SER A 122 4.30 20.56 -21.14
C SER A 122 3.39 19.34 -20.94
N ASP A 123 2.08 19.55 -20.92
CA ASP A 123 1.12 18.43 -20.85
C ASP A 123 1.26 17.47 -22.03
N GLN A 124 1.69 17.97 -23.20
CA GLN A 124 1.96 17.10 -24.34
C GLN A 124 3.22 16.27 -24.11
N ASP A 125 4.29 16.85 -23.58
CA ASP A 125 5.51 16.11 -23.25
C ASP A 125 5.23 15.02 -22.20
N LYS A 126 4.38 15.31 -21.20
CA LYS A 126 3.90 14.33 -20.22
C LYS A 126 3.14 13.18 -20.88
N ARG A 127 2.24 13.47 -21.84
CA ARG A 127 1.50 12.45 -22.59
C ARG A 127 2.43 11.59 -23.44
N ASP A 128 3.31 12.21 -24.21
CA ASP A 128 4.27 11.51 -25.06
C ASP A 128 5.22 10.63 -24.21
N PHE A 129 5.64 11.12 -23.05
CA PHE A 129 6.42 10.35 -22.08
C PHE A 129 5.62 9.16 -21.52
N THR A 130 4.37 9.38 -21.14
CA THR A 130 3.44 8.32 -20.69
C THR A 130 3.32 7.21 -21.72
N ASP A 131 3.07 7.57 -22.98
CA ASP A 131 2.97 6.61 -24.07
C ASP A 131 4.30 5.85 -24.24
N SER A 132 5.43 6.56 -24.16
CA SER A 132 6.76 5.94 -24.29
C SER A 132 7.06 4.91 -23.18
N VAL A 133 6.56 5.12 -21.96
CA VAL A 133 6.75 4.21 -20.82
C VAL A 133 5.76 3.04 -20.90
N THR A 134 4.48 3.32 -21.13
CA THR A 134 3.41 2.31 -21.13
C THR A 134 3.40 1.41 -22.36
N THR A 135 4.14 1.77 -23.42
CA THR A 135 4.30 0.96 -24.63
C THR A 135 5.74 0.50 -24.86
N ASP A 136 6.58 0.57 -23.83
CA ASP A 136 8.03 0.35 -23.91
C ASP A 136 8.47 -1.08 -24.27
N GLY A 137 7.54 -2.06 -24.28
CA GLY A 137 7.83 -3.47 -24.49
C GLY A 137 8.78 -4.09 -23.44
N PHE A 138 8.93 -3.45 -22.28
CA PHE A 138 9.88 -3.82 -21.23
C PHE A 138 9.23 -3.89 -19.84
N GLN A 139 9.38 -2.87 -18.99
CA GLN A 139 8.81 -2.86 -17.64
C GLN A 139 7.49 -2.09 -17.62
N GLY A 140 7.47 -0.90 -18.22
CA GLY A 140 6.31 -0.04 -18.21
C GLY A 140 5.15 -0.65 -18.98
N HIS A 141 5.40 -1.38 -20.07
CA HIS A 141 4.36 -2.11 -20.79
C HIS A 141 3.62 -3.16 -19.94
N GLU A 142 4.35 -3.88 -19.08
CA GLU A 142 3.77 -4.93 -18.25
C GLU A 142 3.09 -4.37 -16.98
N LEU A 143 3.67 -3.29 -16.43
CA LEU A 143 3.33 -2.75 -15.11
C LEU A 143 2.42 -1.52 -15.17
N LEU A 144 2.58 -0.67 -16.16
CA LEU A 144 1.85 0.60 -16.31
C LEU A 144 0.98 0.64 -17.57
N GLY A 145 1.22 -0.29 -18.51
CA GLY A 145 0.46 -0.43 -19.73
C GLY A 145 -1.00 -0.77 -19.43
N PRO A 146 -1.97 -0.12 -20.10
CA PRO A 146 -3.38 -0.45 -19.93
C PRO A 146 -3.62 -1.91 -20.31
N LYS A 147 -4.16 -2.71 -19.38
CA LYS A 147 -4.63 -4.07 -19.68
C LYS A 147 -6.14 -3.99 -19.94
N ALA A 148 -6.61 -4.69 -20.98
CA ALA A 148 -7.92 -4.63 -21.63
C ALA A 148 -9.20 -4.82 -20.77
N TRP A 149 -9.08 -4.83 -19.44
CA TRP A 149 -10.18 -4.78 -18.48
C TRP A 149 -10.50 -3.36 -18.04
N ASP A 150 -10.19 -2.35 -18.88
CA ASP A 150 -10.42 -0.92 -18.63
C ASP A 150 -11.80 -0.72 -18.00
N LEU A 151 -11.77 -0.70 -16.67
CA LEU A 151 -12.86 -0.35 -15.82
C LEU A 151 -13.36 1.00 -16.35
N PRO A 152 -14.68 1.24 -16.44
CA PRO A 152 -15.25 2.44 -17.09
C PRO A 152 -14.97 3.76 -16.35
N TYR A 153 -13.84 3.85 -15.63
CA TYR A 153 -13.42 4.92 -14.77
C TYR A 153 -12.15 5.57 -15.35
N ALA A 154 -12.41 6.69 -16.03
CA ALA A 154 -11.52 7.82 -16.28
C ALA A 154 -10.70 7.89 -17.58
N ASP A 155 -10.72 9.11 -18.10
CA ASP A 155 -9.95 9.67 -19.21
C ASP A 155 -8.44 9.54 -18.92
N PRO A 156 -7.64 8.94 -19.83
CA PRO A 156 -6.20 8.75 -19.64
C PRO A 156 -5.40 10.06 -19.44
N VAL A 157 -5.99 11.23 -19.71
CA VAL A 157 -5.35 12.54 -19.55
C VAL A 157 -5.60 13.19 -18.18
N ALA A 158 -6.60 12.73 -17.41
CA ALA A 158 -7.02 13.39 -16.16
C ALA A 158 -6.19 13.00 -14.92
N SER A 159 -5.46 11.88 -14.96
CA SER A 159 -4.62 11.41 -13.85
C SER A 159 -3.15 11.73 -14.14
N GLU A 160 -2.65 12.85 -13.63
CA GLU A 160 -1.24 13.25 -13.76
C GLU A 160 -0.34 12.17 -13.13
N GLU A 161 0.68 11.68 -13.86
CA GLU A 161 1.79 10.79 -13.43
C GLU A 161 1.74 9.28 -13.81
N ARG A 162 0.82 8.79 -14.68
CA ARG A 162 0.71 7.34 -15.07
C ARG A 162 2.01 6.65 -15.55
N TYR A 163 3.07 7.41 -15.75
CA TYR A 163 4.41 6.98 -16.13
C TYR A 163 5.31 6.59 -14.95
N TYR A 164 4.85 6.76 -13.72
CA TYR A 164 5.53 6.26 -12.52
C TYR A 164 4.81 5.06 -11.92
N LEU A 165 5.58 4.09 -11.44
CA LEU A 165 5.02 2.94 -10.72
C LEU A 165 4.89 3.31 -9.25
N HIS A 166 3.64 3.35 -8.80
CA HIS A 166 3.29 3.57 -7.40
C HIS A 166 3.57 2.33 -6.57
N CYS A 167 4.10 2.50 -5.36
CA CYS A 167 4.48 1.43 -4.45
C CYS A 167 4.03 1.79 -3.03
N GLU A 168 3.18 0.98 -2.41
CA GLU A 168 2.57 1.28 -1.11
C GLU A 168 2.91 0.20 -0.07
N ALA A 169 3.51 0.61 1.04
CA ALA A 169 3.65 -0.23 2.21
C ALA A 169 2.40 -0.08 3.09
N GLU A 170 1.76 -1.20 3.41
CA GLU A 170 0.47 -1.20 4.09
C GLU A 170 0.55 -0.84 5.58
N GLY A 171 -0.38 0.03 6.00
CA GLY A 171 -0.75 0.29 7.38
C GLY A 171 -1.88 -0.63 7.86
N ASN A 172 -2.07 -0.67 9.18
CA ASN A 172 -2.98 -1.64 9.79
C ASN A 172 -4.40 -1.12 10.08
N PHE A 173 -4.76 0.11 9.66
CA PHE A 173 -5.96 0.80 10.15
C PHE A 173 -7.24 -0.04 9.98
N TRP A 174 -7.50 -0.54 8.78
CA TRP A 174 -8.73 -1.29 8.51
C TRP A 174 -8.78 -2.68 9.15
N GLN A 175 -7.63 -3.34 9.27
CA GLN A 175 -7.54 -4.59 10.01
C GLN A 175 -7.86 -4.35 11.49
N ALA A 176 -7.28 -3.30 12.07
CA ALA A 176 -7.57 -2.91 13.44
C ALA A 176 -9.06 -2.58 13.64
N MET A 177 -9.64 -1.76 12.75
CA MET A 177 -11.07 -1.41 12.80
C MET A 177 -11.98 -2.64 12.72
N LYS A 178 -11.64 -3.62 11.86
CA LYS A 178 -12.37 -4.89 11.74
C LYS A 178 -12.30 -5.71 13.03
N ASP A 179 -11.12 -5.86 13.61
CA ASP A 179 -10.93 -6.62 14.85
C ASP A 179 -11.68 -5.96 16.02
N TYR A 180 -11.71 -4.62 16.05
CA TYR A 180 -12.43 -3.87 17.09
C TYR A 180 -13.94 -3.88 16.94
N ALA A 181 -14.48 -3.90 15.73
CA ALA A 181 -15.92 -4.02 15.51
C ALA A 181 -16.52 -5.28 16.17
N VAL A 182 -15.75 -6.38 16.21
CA VAL A 182 -16.16 -7.62 16.89
C VAL A 182 -16.18 -7.46 18.42
N VAL A 183 -15.18 -6.79 19.00
CA VAL A 183 -15.08 -6.56 20.45
C VAL A 183 -16.11 -5.53 20.94
N ALA A 184 -16.41 -4.54 20.11
CA ALA A 184 -17.36 -3.46 20.38
C ALA A 184 -18.76 -4.01 20.71
N GLY A 185 -19.26 -4.98 19.94
CA GLY A 185 -20.59 -5.59 20.16
C GLY A 185 -20.78 -6.18 21.56
N LEU A 186 -19.70 -6.61 22.20
CA LEU A 186 -19.71 -7.14 23.57
C LEU A 186 -19.70 -6.03 24.64
N ALA A 187 -19.04 -4.90 24.38
CA ALA A 187 -18.89 -3.81 25.34
C ALA A 187 -20.20 -3.05 25.60
N VAL A 188 -21.02 -2.83 24.57
CA VAL A 188 -22.29 -2.09 24.71
C VAL A 188 -23.41 -2.93 25.31
N ALA A 189 -23.34 -4.25 25.21
CA ALA A 189 -24.25 -5.17 25.91
C ALA A 189 -24.09 -5.12 27.45
N GLY A 190 -22.95 -4.63 27.96
CA GLY A 190 -22.61 -4.60 29.39
C GLY A 190 -23.17 -3.42 30.22
N GLY A 191 -24.00 -2.53 29.63
CA GLY A 191 -24.73 -1.49 30.39
C GLY A 191 -24.23 -0.05 30.27
N ALA A 192 -23.19 0.23 29.46
CA ALA A 192 -22.63 1.57 29.26
C ALA A 192 -23.30 2.39 28.13
N ALA A 193 -24.60 2.18 27.89
CA ALA A 193 -25.31 2.74 26.73
C ALA A 193 -25.31 4.28 26.71
N ALA A 194 -25.59 4.94 27.83
CA ALA A 194 -25.67 6.41 27.86
C ALA A 194 -24.35 7.09 27.46
N GLY A 195 -23.23 6.55 27.94
CA GLY A 195 -21.90 7.01 27.54
C GLY A 195 -21.64 6.78 26.06
N ALA A 196 -21.95 5.58 25.55
CA ALA A 196 -21.78 5.25 24.13
C ALA A 196 -22.56 6.17 23.20
N ALA A 197 -23.77 6.57 23.57
CA ALA A 197 -24.57 7.48 22.74
C ALA A 197 -23.98 8.89 22.67
N ALA A 198 -23.58 9.45 23.82
CA ALA A 198 -22.96 10.77 23.89
C ALA A 198 -21.62 10.79 23.13
N GLY A 199 -20.84 9.73 23.31
CA GLY A 199 -19.60 9.52 22.59
C GLY A 199 -19.82 9.42 21.09
N ALA A 200 -20.78 8.62 20.62
CA ALA A 200 -21.06 8.45 19.20
C ALA A 200 -21.52 9.76 18.54
N ALA A 201 -22.35 10.54 19.22
CA ALA A 201 -22.76 11.86 18.72
C ALA A 201 -21.56 12.82 18.62
N ALA A 202 -20.71 12.87 19.65
CA ALA A 202 -19.50 13.70 19.65
C ALA A 202 -18.50 13.26 18.57
N GLY A 203 -18.27 11.96 18.46
CA GLY A 203 -17.35 11.41 17.47
C GLY A 203 -17.86 11.60 16.04
N CYS A 204 -19.15 11.42 15.76
CA CYS A 204 -19.70 11.77 14.44
C CYS A 204 -19.54 13.27 14.13
N ALA A 205 -19.73 14.14 15.11
CA ALA A 205 -19.54 15.58 14.90
C ALA A 205 -18.08 15.92 14.56
N ILE A 206 -17.11 15.25 15.20
CA ILE A 206 -15.68 15.41 14.91
C ILE A 206 -15.34 14.83 13.54
N GLY A 207 -15.71 13.57 13.29
CA GLY A 207 -15.40 12.87 12.06
C GLY A 207 -16.18 13.37 10.85
N GLY A 208 -17.33 14.04 11.04
CA GLY A 208 -18.14 14.61 9.97
C GLY A 208 -17.41 15.63 9.10
N PHE A 209 -16.23 16.12 9.54
CA PHE A 209 -15.29 16.86 8.70
C PHE A 209 -14.90 16.08 7.42
N PHE A 210 -14.80 14.75 7.52
CA PHE A 210 -14.52 13.86 6.39
C PHE A 210 -15.82 13.32 5.74
N GLY A 211 -16.93 14.03 5.91
CA GLY A 211 -18.24 13.67 5.36
C GLY A 211 -18.93 12.49 6.08
N PRO A 212 -19.88 11.82 5.42
CA PRO A 212 -20.69 10.75 6.03
C PRO A 212 -19.87 9.59 6.59
N ILE A 213 -18.74 9.28 5.97
CA ILE A 213 -17.83 8.20 6.37
C ILE A 213 -17.12 8.54 7.66
N GLY A 214 -16.53 9.74 7.73
CA GLY A 214 -15.90 10.21 8.95
C GLY A 214 -16.92 10.33 10.09
N CYS A 215 -18.17 10.72 9.81
CA CYS A 215 -19.22 10.65 10.84
C CYS A 215 -19.49 9.21 11.31
N ALA A 216 -19.52 8.21 10.42
CA ALA A 216 -19.75 6.82 10.80
C ALA A 216 -18.60 6.23 11.63
N ILE A 217 -17.35 6.44 11.20
CA ILE A 217 -16.15 6.05 11.96
C ILE A 217 -16.09 6.79 13.28
N GLY A 218 -16.29 8.11 13.23
CA GLY A 218 -16.35 8.96 14.40
C GLY A 218 -17.44 8.51 15.38
N ALA A 219 -18.63 8.16 14.92
CA ALA A 219 -19.69 7.62 15.76
C ALA A 219 -19.30 6.31 16.42
N PHE A 220 -18.69 5.41 15.67
CA PHE A 220 -18.23 4.12 16.18
C PHE A 220 -17.17 4.30 17.27
N VAL A 221 -16.11 5.06 16.96
CA VAL A 221 -15.01 5.40 17.87
C VAL A 221 -15.52 6.15 19.10
N GLY A 222 -16.27 7.22 18.86
CA GLY A 222 -16.79 8.05 19.92
C GLY A 222 -17.67 7.23 20.84
N GLY A 223 -18.48 6.31 20.29
CA GLY A 223 -19.28 5.39 21.07
C GLY A 223 -18.46 4.45 21.95
N LEU A 224 -17.31 3.99 21.48
CA LEU A 224 -16.37 3.20 22.28
C LEU A 224 -15.78 4.00 23.44
N LEU A 225 -15.32 5.23 23.18
CA LEU A 225 -14.82 6.15 24.21
C LEU A 225 -15.88 6.50 25.25
N GLY A 226 -17.08 6.80 24.77
CA GLY A 226 -18.22 7.12 25.60
C GLY A 226 -18.64 5.96 26.49
N ALA A 227 -18.66 4.73 25.96
CA ALA A 227 -18.89 3.52 26.76
C ALA A 227 -17.83 3.35 27.85
N ALA A 228 -16.59 3.80 27.61
CA ALA A 228 -15.50 3.75 28.58
C ALA A 228 -15.71 4.70 29.76
N GLY A 229 -16.13 5.94 29.49
CA GLY A 229 -16.40 6.95 30.52
C GLY A 229 -17.55 6.59 31.47
N GLY A 230 -18.40 5.65 31.09
CA GLY A 230 -19.50 5.11 31.91
C GLY A 230 -19.15 3.88 32.76
N GLY A 231 -18.00 3.23 32.57
CA GLY A 231 -17.56 2.11 33.42
C GLY A 231 -16.89 0.91 32.73
N ALA A 232 -16.67 0.90 31.41
CA ALA A 232 -16.00 -0.22 30.74
C ALA A 232 -14.56 0.14 30.33
N ALA A 233 -13.56 -0.34 31.08
CA ALA A 233 -12.12 -0.16 30.77
C ALA A 233 -11.74 -0.58 29.32
N ALA A 234 -12.54 -1.44 28.68
CA ALA A 234 -12.38 -1.85 27.29
C ALA A 234 -12.48 -0.71 26.27
N GLY A 235 -13.36 0.29 26.46
CA GLY A 235 -13.58 1.33 25.46
C GLY A 235 -12.43 2.34 25.33
N TYR A 236 -11.70 2.60 26.43
CA TYR A 236 -10.53 3.49 26.45
C TYR A 236 -9.33 2.84 25.75
N LEU A 237 -9.11 1.53 25.97
CA LEU A 237 -8.06 0.77 25.30
C LEU A 237 -8.33 0.70 23.79
N VAL A 238 -9.56 0.39 23.39
CA VAL A 238 -9.95 0.25 21.97
C VAL A 238 -9.77 1.56 21.19
N ALA A 239 -10.18 2.70 21.75
CA ALA A 239 -10.02 3.98 21.07
C ALA A 239 -8.57 4.48 21.07
N THR A 240 -7.78 4.21 22.11
CA THR A 240 -6.36 4.57 22.09
C THR A 240 -5.58 3.73 21.08
N ILE A 241 -6.00 2.50 20.77
CA ILE A 241 -5.34 1.66 19.75
C ILE A 241 -5.87 1.96 18.34
N ALA A 242 -7.16 2.28 18.15
CA ALA A 242 -7.69 2.66 16.85
C ALA A 242 -7.04 3.93 16.26
N PHE A 243 -6.59 4.86 17.12
CA PHE A 243 -5.86 6.09 16.75
C PHE A 243 -4.35 6.02 16.98
N ASN A 244 -3.86 4.89 17.49
CA ASN A 244 -2.44 4.51 17.36
C ASN A 244 -2.36 3.44 16.26
N SER A 245 -3.01 3.71 15.13
CA SER A 245 -2.80 2.88 13.93
C SER A 245 -1.31 2.90 13.63
N ASP A 246 -0.79 1.74 13.26
CA ASP A 246 0.61 1.56 12.91
C ASP A 246 0.66 1.82 11.39
N PRO A 247 1.05 3.05 10.96
CA PRO A 247 1.07 3.39 9.56
C PRO A 247 2.00 2.46 8.80
N GLY A 248 1.75 2.36 7.51
CA GLY A 248 2.68 1.76 6.58
C GLY A 248 4.07 2.36 6.75
N ASN A 249 5.08 1.52 6.59
CA ASN A 249 6.45 1.96 6.58
C ASN A 249 7.17 1.24 5.46
N VAL A 250 7.61 1.98 4.44
CA VAL A 250 8.33 1.41 3.29
C VAL A 250 9.65 0.76 3.74
N ASP A 251 10.21 1.22 4.87
CA ASP A 251 11.41 0.62 5.42
C ASP A 251 11.16 -0.77 6.06
N ASP A 252 9.90 -1.11 6.41
CA ASP A 252 9.54 -2.47 6.87
C ASP A 252 9.58 -3.47 5.71
N ALA A 253 9.44 -2.99 4.47
CA ALA A 253 9.63 -3.77 3.25
C ALA A 253 11.11 -3.85 2.84
N ASN A 254 12.05 -3.19 3.53
CA ASN A 254 13.46 -3.43 3.25
C ASN A 254 13.78 -4.90 3.51
N VAL A 255 14.32 -5.57 2.50
CA VAL A 255 14.76 -6.95 2.69
C VAL A 255 16.08 -6.95 3.43
N GLY A 256 16.13 -7.67 4.55
CA GLY A 256 17.33 -8.08 5.27
C GLY A 256 17.56 -7.47 6.67
N ASP A 257 18.30 -8.22 7.50
CA ASP A 257 18.83 -7.87 8.84
C ASP A 257 19.65 -6.58 9.00
N ARG A 258 20.26 -6.02 7.94
CA ARG A 258 21.06 -4.79 7.98
C ARG A 258 20.27 -3.68 7.31
N SER A 259 20.06 -2.59 8.05
CA SER A 259 19.44 -1.39 7.49
C SER A 259 20.26 -0.85 6.31
N LEU A 260 19.61 -0.73 5.15
CA LEU A 260 20.14 -0.05 3.97
C LEU A 260 19.98 1.48 4.06
N GLY A 261 19.61 1.98 5.24
CA GLY A 261 19.14 3.34 5.45
C GLY A 261 17.74 3.57 4.88
N PRO A 262 17.08 4.68 5.26
CA PRO A 262 15.74 5.01 4.78
C PRO A 262 15.72 5.15 3.26
N ILE A 263 14.63 4.73 2.63
CA ILE A 263 14.35 5.00 1.20
C ILE A 263 14.14 6.51 1.00
N LYS A 264 14.82 7.09 0.00
CA LYS A 264 14.77 8.53 -0.30
C LYS A 264 14.67 8.79 -1.79
N GLU A 265 14.24 10.00 -2.13
CA GLU A 265 14.32 10.52 -3.50
C GLU A 265 15.72 10.33 -4.09
N GLY A 266 15.77 9.85 -5.34
CA GLY A 266 16.99 9.55 -6.08
C GLY A 266 17.60 8.18 -5.80
N ASP A 267 17.14 7.44 -4.79
CA ASP A 267 17.59 6.07 -4.58
C ASP A 267 17.19 5.18 -5.77
N ARG A 268 18.12 4.33 -6.20
CA ARG A 268 17.90 3.32 -7.23
C ARG A 268 17.49 2.04 -6.52
N VAL A 269 16.30 1.56 -6.81
CA VAL A 269 15.69 0.47 -6.07
C VAL A 269 15.17 -0.63 -6.98
N LEU A 270 15.26 -1.85 -6.48
CA LEU A 270 14.41 -2.95 -6.87
C LEU A 270 13.23 -3.01 -5.91
N VAL A 271 12.02 -3.14 -6.44
CA VAL A 271 10.79 -3.31 -5.67
C VAL A 271 10.07 -4.58 -6.10
N HIS A 272 9.34 -5.16 -5.16
CA HIS A 272 8.58 -6.39 -5.35
C HIS A 272 7.32 -6.34 -4.49
N GLY A 273 6.19 -6.72 -5.06
CA GLY A 273 4.89 -6.63 -4.41
C GLY A 273 3.79 -7.20 -5.28
N HIS A 274 2.55 -7.12 -4.80
CA HIS A 274 1.39 -7.52 -5.59
C HIS A 274 1.08 -6.45 -6.63
N HIS A 275 1.01 -6.84 -7.90
CA HIS A 275 0.56 -5.95 -8.96
C HIS A 275 -0.95 -5.86 -8.95
N VAL A 276 -1.47 -4.68 -8.64
CA VAL A 276 -2.90 -4.48 -8.50
C VAL A 276 -3.37 -3.23 -9.23
N TYR A 277 -4.66 -3.21 -9.53
CA TYR A 277 -5.39 -1.99 -9.78
C TYR A 277 -6.18 -1.63 -8.52
N ASP A 278 -6.04 -0.39 -8.05
CA ASP A 278 -6.77 0.11 -6.88
C ASP A 278 -8.02 0.91 -7.29
N GLY A 279 -9.21 0.44 -6.87
CA GLY A 279 -10.48 1.12 -7.10
C GLY A 279 -10.67 2.46 -6.39
N PHE A 280 -9.79 2.84 -5.47
CA PHE A 280 -9.79 4.16 -4.82
C PHE A 280 -8.97 5.22 -5.55
N HIS A 281 -8.21 4.83 -6.59
CA HIS A 281 -7.39 5.71 -7.40
C HIS A 281 -7.82 5.67 -8.88
N GLU A 282 -7.94 6.83 -9.53
CA GLU A 282 -8.34 6.88 -10.95
C GLU A 282 -7.16 6.54 -11.87
N GLY A 283 -7.09 5.30 -12.34
CA GLY A 283 -6.29 4.93 -13.52
C GLY A 283 -4.87 4.45 -13.24
N TRP A 284 -4.60 3.93 -12.04
CA TRP A 284 -3.27 3.52 -11.61
C TRP A 284 -3.16 2.02 -11.46
N HIS A 285 -2.04 1.51 -11.93
CA HIS A 285 -1.52 0.24 -11.50
C HIS A 285 -0.44 0.51 -10.46
N GLU A 286 -0.39 -0.32 -9.43
CA GLU A 286 0.53 -0.13 -8.32
C GLU A 286 1.05 -1.46 -7.79
N LEU A 287 2.10 -1.37 -6.98
CA LEU A 287 2.54 -2.46 -6.12
C LEU A 287 1.97 -2.26 -4.72
N HIS A 288 0.94 -3.03 -4.40
CA HIS A 288 0.22 -2.95 -3.13
C HIS A 288 -0.27 -4.34 -2.69
N PRO A 289 0.24 -4.88 -1.57
CA PRO A 289 1.31 -4.31 -0.75
C PRO A 289 2.67 -4.38 -1.45
N LEU A 290 3.53 -3.43 -1.13
CA LEU A 290 4.97 -3.52 -1.28
C LEU A 290 5.50 -4.56 -0.29
N LEU A 291 5.98 -5.68 -0.83
CA LEU A 291 6.48 -6.79 -0.02
C LEU A 291 7.99 -6.72 0.19
N ALA A 292 8.70 -6.09 -0.74
CA ALA A 292 10.12 -5.91 -0.64
C ALA A 292 10.64 -4.69 -1.42
N VAL A 293 11.64 -4.02 -0.85
CA VAL A 293 12.44 -2.98 -1.51
C VAL A 293 13.92 -3.17 -1.19
N MET A 294 14.78 -2.91 -2.17
CA MET A 294 16.23 -3.04 -2.06
C MET A 294 16.93 -1.95 -2.85
N LYS A 295 17.90 -1.26 -2.24
CA LYS A 295 18.79 -0.35 -2.97
C LYS A 295 19.79 -1.12 -3.82
N ILE A 296 19.96 -0.72 -5.08
CA ILE A 296 20.88 -1.38 -6.02
C ILE A 296 21.99 -0.43 -6.49
N PRO A 297 23.26 -0.90 -6.55
CA PRO A 297 24.40 -0.08 -6.99
C PRO A 297 24.50 0.03 -8.52
N ASP A 298 24.16 -1.04 -9.23
CA ASP A 298 24.26 -1.13 -10.69
C ASP A 298 22.95 -0.67 -11.32
N TYR A 299 23.00 0.30 -12.24
CA TYR A 299 21.83 0.90 -12.86
C TYR A 299 22.09 1.29 -14.32
N LEU A 300 21.04 1.33 -15.13
CA LEU A 300 21.10 1.78 -16.52
C LEU A 300 20.00 2.80 -16.79
N GLU A 301 20.36 3.99 -17.23
CA GLU A 301 19.44 5.05 -17.60
C GLU A 301 19.70 5.47 -19.05
N GLN A 302 18.65 5.89 -19.76
CA GLN A 302 18.73 6.49 -21.10
C GLN A 302 19.30 7.92 -21.01
N ASN A 303 20.52 8.04 -20.46
CA ASN A 303 21.16 9.30 -20.20
C ASN A 303 22.69 9.12 -20.32
N PRO A 304 23.34 9.64 -21.37
CA PRO A 304 24.78 9.46 -21.58
C PRO A 304 25.64 10.18 -20.54
N ALA A 305 25.06 11.07 -19.72
CA ALA A 305 25.76 11.69 -18.60
C ALA A 305 25.88 10.74 -17.39
N VAL A 306 25.09 9.67 -17.34
CA VAL A 306 25.15 8.64 -16.31
C VAL A 306 26.15 7.57 -16.75
N ILE A 307 27.07 7.19 -15.87
CA ILE A 307 27.98 6.05 -16.13
C ILE A 307 27.11 4.80 -16.28
N PRO A 308 27.09 4.15 -17.46
CA PRO A 308 26.23 3.00 -17.68
C PRO A 308 26.77 1.80 -16.91
N TYR A 309 25.87 0.93 -16.45
CA TYR A 309 26.22 -0.39 -15.93
C TYR A 309 27.09 -1.19 -16.92
N ASP A 310 26.80 -1.08 -18.21
CA ASP A 310 27.51 -1.77 -19.28
C ASP A 310 28.38 -0.78 -20.06
N SER A 311 29.70 -0.85 -19.82
CA SER A 311 30.68 0.00 -20.49
C SER A 311 30.86 -0.29 -21.98
N SER A 312 30.24 -1.35 -22.51
CA SER A 312 30.26 -1.65 -23.95
C SER A 312 29.24 -0.82 -24.75
N LEU A 313 28.28 -0.19 -24.08
CA LEU A 313 27.28 0.66 -24.72
C LEU A 313 27.91 1.94 -25.25
N THR A 314 27.65 2.25 -26.53
CA THR A 314 28.08 3.53 -27.10
C THR A 314 27.12 4.65 -26.67
N PRO A 315 27.54 5.93 -26.70
CA PRO A 315 26.63 7.05 -26.47
C PRO A 315 25.41 7.04 -27.40
N ALA A 316 25.57 6.53 -28.63
CA ALA A 316 24.47 6.40 -29.59
C ALA A 316 23.46 5.31 -29.17
N ASP A 317 23.92 4.23 -28.55
CA ASP A 317 23.04 3.20 -27.98
C ASP A 317 22.25 3.75 -26.81
N ILE A 318 22.91 4.49 -25.92
CA ILE A 318 22.28 5.13 -24.75
C ILE A 318 21.22 6.13 -25.20
N LEU A 319 21.51 7.00 -26.17
CA LEU A 319 20.53 7.98 -26.67
C LEU A 319 19.32 7.32 -27.34
N LYS A 320 19.52 6.21 -28.05
CA LYS A 320 18.42 5.43 -28.66
C LYS A 320 17.57 4.68 -27.64
N GLY A 321 18.05 4.48 -26.41
CA GLY A 321 17.33 3.80 -25.35
C GLY A 321 16.85 2.41 -25.77
N LEU A 322 15.61 2.07 -25.42
CA LEU A 322 15.00 0.77 -25.73
C LEU A 322 14.88 0.48 -27.25
N SER A 323 15.02 1.50 -28.11
CA SER A 323 15.10 1.28 -29.56
C SER A 323 16.47 0.79 -30.05
N SER A 324 17.53 0.82 -29.22
CA SER A 324 18.80 0.16 -29.51
C SER A 324 18.76 -1.29 -29.04
N PRO A 325 19.02 -2.30 -29.91
CA PRO A 325 19.09 -3.69 -29.50
C PRO A 325 20.15 -3.96 -28.42
N ALA A 326 21.28 -3.25 -28.46
CA ALA A 326 22.34 -3.38 -27.47
C ALA A 326 21.88 -2.87 -26.10
N PHE A 327 21.33 -1.66 -26.07
CA PHE A 327 20.81 -1.06 -24.84
C PHE A 327 19.67 -1.88 -24.24
N PHE A 328 18.71 -2.33 -25.06
CA PHE A 328 17.62 -3.20 -24.63
C PHE A 328 18.14 -4.51 -24.01
N ALA A 329 19.13 -5.15 -24.65
CA ALA A 329 19.75 -6.36 -24.12
C ALA A 329 20.43 -6.12 -22.77
N SER A 330 21.20 -5.03 -22.62
CA SER A 330 21.86 -4.68 -21.36
C SER A 330 20.85 -4.32 -20.26
N ALA A 331 19.78 -3.59 -20.57
CA ALA A 331 18.68 -3.28 -19.63
C ALA A 331 17.99 -4.56 -19.14
N LYS A 332 17.67 -5.47 -20.08
CA LYS A 332 17.06 -6.76 -19.78
C LYS A 332 17.98 -7.63 -18.91
N ALA A 333 19.26 -7.72 -19.25
CA ALA A 333 20.24 -8.49 -18.48
C ALA A 333 20.42 -7.93 -17.05
N LEU A 334 20.42 -6.60 -16.89
CA LEU A 334 20.51 -5.96 -15.59
C LEU A 334 19.26 -6.22 -14.72
N ARG A 335 18.06 -6.08 -15.31
CA ARG A 335 16.79 -6.44 -14.62
C ARG A 335 16.80 -7.90 -14.20
N GLN A 336 17.13 -8.80 -15.12
CA GLN A 336 17.19 -10.23 -14.85
C GLN A 336 18.18 -10.56 -13.73
N LYS A 337 19.41 -10.02 -13.79
CA LYS A 337 20.43 -10.19 -12.75
C LYS A 337 19.92 -9.84 -11.36
N TRP A 338 19.27 -8.69 -11.20
CA TRP A 338 18.81 -8.24 -9.88
C TRP A 338 17.55 -8.98 -9.42
N CYS A 339 16.59 -9.24 -10.33
CA CYS A 339 15.40 -10.01 -9.99
C CYS A 339 15.74 -11.45 -9.61
N GLU A 340 16.67 -12.12 -10.30
CA GLU A 340 17.15 -13.45 -9.92
C GLU A 340 17.88 -13.43 -8.57
N ARG A 341 18.76 -12.45 -8.35
CA ARG A 341 19.46 -12.28 -7.07
C ARG A 341 18.52 -12.02 -5.90
N PHE A 342 17.42 -11.31 -6.14
CA PHE A 342 16.40 -11.07 -5.13
C PHE A 342 15.62 -12.34 -4.79
N GLN A 343 15.38 -13.22 -5.77
CA GLN A 343 14.67 -14.48 -5.56
C GLN A 343 15.55 -15.55 -4.90
N LEU A 344 16.88 -15.51 -5.07
CA LEU A 344 17.82 -16.51 -4.55
C LEU A 344 17.72 -16.77 -3.02
N PRO A 345 17.61 -15.75 -2.14
CA PRO A 345 17.49 -15.93 -0.69
C PRO A 345 16.15 -16.55 -0.27
N GLN A 346 15.14 -16.52 -1.13
CA GLN A 346 13.83 -17.13 -0.89
C GLN A 346 13.86 -18.65 -1.11
N ASP A 347 14.94 -19.19 -1.68
CA ASP A 347 15.16 -20.63 -1.76
C ASP A 347 15.45 -21.21 -0.35
N PRO A 348 14.68 -22.20 0.13
CA PRO A 348 14.87 -22.78 1.46
C PRO A 348 16.28 -23.32 1.73
N GLY A 349 16.95 -23.85 0.71
CA GLY A 349 18.32 -24.34 0.81
C GLY A 349 19.34 -23.22 0.99
N VAL A 350 19.14 -22.09 0.30
CA VAL A 350 19.96 -20.88 0.47
C VAL A 350 19.72 -20.28 1.84
N HIS A 351 18.47 -20.22 2.30
CA HIS A 351 18.13 -19.73 3.63
C HIS A 351 18.81 -20.53 4.74
N ILE A 352 18.82 -21.86 4.67
CA ILE A 352 19.52 -22.72 5.63
C ILE A 352 21.03 -22.45 5.64
N LEU A 353 21.64 -22.23 4.48
CA LEU A 353 23.07 -21.93 4.37
C LEU A 353 23.40 -20.54 4.92
N GLN A 354 22.51 -19.55 4.76
CA GLN A 354 22.66 -18.19 5.30
C GLN A 354 22.60 -18.13 6.84
N GLN A 355 21.94 -19.09 7.48
CA GLN A 355 21.94 -19.19 8.96
C GLN A 355 23.34 -19.50 9.52
N GLN A 356 24.28 -19.95 8.69
CA GLN A 356 25.66 -20.19 9.09
C GLN A 356 26.45 -18.86 9.19
N PRO A 357 27.20 -18.61 10.29
CA PRO A 357 27.93 -17.34 10.49
C PRO A 357 28.80 -16.91 9.30
N GLN A 358 29.49 -17.85 8.66
CA GLN A 358 30.40 -17.60 7.53
C GLN A 358 29.69 -17.22 6.22
N ASN A 359 28.39 -17.51 6.11
CA ASN A 359 27.57 -17.20 4.94
C ASN A 359 26.52 -16.14 5.26
N ARG A 360 26.66 -15.45 6.40
CA ARG A 360 25.66 -14.49 6.83
C ARG A 360 25.78 -13.24 5.98
N TRP A 361 24.76 -13.03 5.17
CA TRP A 361 24.50 -11.80 4.46
C TRP A 361 23.00 -11.57 4.49
N THR A 362 22.64 -10.31 4.42
CA THR A 362 21.35 -9.75 4.78
C THR A 362 20.41 -9.75 3.57
N VAL A 363 20.93 -9.36 2.41
CA VAL A 363 20.18 -9.21 1.15
C VAL A 363 20.84 -9.99 0.04
N HIS A 364 22.13 -9.71 -0.18
CA HIS A 364 22.98 -10.33 -1.19
C HIS A 364 24.42 -9.80 -0.96
N PRO A 365 25.48 -10.60 -1.14
CA PRO A 365 26.87 -10.14 -0.93
C PRO A 365 27.26 -8.93 -1.78
N ALA A 366 26.66 -8.78 -2.97
CA ALA A 366 26.85 -7.62 -3.85
C ALA A 366 26.22 -6.31 -3.32
N VAL A 367 25.36 -6.39 -2.31
CA VAL A 367 24.72 -5.24 -1.63
C VAL A 367 25.38 -5.04 -0.27
N ASP A 368 25.53 -6.10 0.51
CA ASP A 368 26.01 -6.03 1.90
C ASP A 368 27.54 -5.89 2.01
N GLY A 369 28.25 -6.28 0.95
CA GLY A 369 29.69 -6.55 0.96
C GLY A 369 30.01 -7.90 1.63
N CYS A 370 31.15 -8.50 1.27
CA CYS A 370 31.65 -9.68 1.99
C CYS A 370 32.28 -9.23 3.32
N GLN A 371 31.82 -9.76 4.45
CA GLN A 371 32.53 -9.58 5.72
C GLN A 371 33.49 -10.75 5.97
N PRO A 372 34.77 -10.50 6.33
CA PRO A 372 35.63 -11.55 6.86
C PRO A 372 35.13 -11.98 8.25
N GLU A 373 35.32 -13.25 8.62
CA GLU A 373 35.00 -13.76 9.95
C GLU A 373 35.62 -12.88 11.04
N ASP A 374 34.83 -12.51 12.05
CA ASP A 374 35.39 -11.96 13.29
C ASP A 374 36.35 -13.02 13.87
N PRO A 375 37.61 -12.68 14.15
CA PRO A 375 38.54 -13.62 14.74
C PRO A 375 37.98 -14.10 16.08
N ALA A 376 37.95 -15.42 16.27
CA ALA A 376 37.49 -16.02 17.51
C ALA A 376 38.17 -15.35 18.72
N PRO A 377 37.43 -15.04 19.79
CA PRO A 377 38.02 -14.45 20.99
C PRO A 377 39.13 -15.36 21.51
N PRO A 378 40.28 -14.82 21.94
CA PRO A 378 41.40 -15.62 22.40
C PRO A 378 40.97 -16.47 23.61
N PRO A 379 41.48 -17.71 23.72
CA PRO A 379 41.13 -18.58 24.84
C PRO A 379 41.48 -17.90 26.16
N LEU A 380 40.54 -17.92 27.09
CA LEU A 380 40.74 -17.44 28.45
C LEU A 380 41.86 -18.29 29.09
N HIS A 381 42.98 -17.64 29.42
CA HIS A 381 44.11 -18.23 30.14
C HIS A 381 43.87 -18.22 31.64
#